data_AF-A0A7K2EA70-F1
#
_entry.id   AF-A0A7K2EA70-F1
#
_cell.length_a   1.000
_cell.length_b   1.000
_cell.length_c   1.000
_cell.angle_alpha   90.00
_cell.angle_beta   90.00
_cell.angle_gamma   90.00
#
_symmetry.space_group_name_H-M   'P 1'
#
loop_
_entity.id
_entity.type
_entity.pdbx_description
1 polymer ?
#
loop_
_entity_poly.entity_id
_entity_poly.type
_entity_poly.pdbx_seq_one_letter_code
_entity_poly.pdbx_strand_id
1 'polypeptide(L)' 'MGNERVFTASVWQEGEWWVAQALEVDVASQGESAEHALDNLGEALALHFTDPRPTAAPEIHSIEVEVGAA' A
#
# COMPACT_ATOMS: atom_id res chain seq x y z
N MET A 1 10.52 -11.63 16.94
CA MET A 1 11.68 -10.94 16.34
C MET A 1 11.27 -10.58 14.92
N GLY A 2 11.05 -9.30 14.64
CA GLY A 2 10.77 -8.87 13.27
C GLY A 2 12.04 -9.06 12.43
N ASN A 3 11.89 -9.56 11.21
CA ASN A 3 12.99 -9.59 10.27
C ASN A 3 12.95 -8.27 9.49
N GLU A 4 13.98 -7.44 9.61
CA GLU A 4 14.10 -6.24 8.78
C GLU A 4 14.30 -6.68 7.32
N ARG A 5 13.44 -6.17 6.44
CA ARG A 5 13.49 -6.40 5.00
C ARG A 5 13.56 -5.05 4.31
N VAL A 6 14.34 -4.99 3.24
CA VAL A 6 14.45 -3.80 2.39
C VAL A 6 13.64 -4.04 1.12
N PHE A 7 12.87 -3.03 0.73
CA PHE A 7 12.09 -3.01 -0.50
C PHE A 7 12.51 -1.83 -1.36
N THR A 8 12.37 -1.96 -2.67
CA THR A 8 12.61 -0.89 -3.63
C THR A 8 11.26 -0.27 -3.99
N ALA A 9 11.14 1.05 -3.83
CA ALA A 9 9.94 1.78 -4.20
C ALA A 9 10.19 2.64 -5.44
N SER A 10 9.27 2.58 -6.41
CA SER A 10 9.12 3.65 -7.39
C SER A 10 8.19 4.73 -6.82
N VAL A 11 8.53 6.00 -7.02
CA VAL A 11 7.79 7.13 -6.47
C VAL A 11 7.58 8.19 -7.55
N TRP A 12 6.34 8.60 -7.77
CA TRP A 12 6.00 9.64 -8.75
C TRP A 12 4.81 10.47 -8.28
N GLN A 13 4.63 11.64 -8.89
CA GLN A 13 3.51 12.52 -8.64
C GLN A 13 2.38 12.26 -9.65
N GLU A 14 1.16 12.07 -9.15
CA GLU A 14 -0.07 11.86 -9.90
C GLU A 14 -1.09 12.95 -9.50
N GLY A 15 -1.14 14.04 -10.29
CA GLY A 15 -1.94 15.21 -9.94
C GLY A 15 -1.46 15.86 -8.63
N GLU A 16 -2.37 15.99 -7.65
CA GLU A 16 -2.08 16.54 -6.32
C GLU A 16 -1.50 15.50 -5.34
N TRP A 17 -1.44 14.23 -5.73
CA TRP A 17 -0.98 13.13 -4.88
C TRP A 17 0.37 12.59 -5.32
N TRP A 18 1.09 11.99 -4.39
CA TRP A 18 2.26 11.17 -4.64
C TRP A 18 1.89 9.70 -4.48
N VAL A 19 2.38 8.86 -5.39
CA VAL A 19 2.20 7.40 -5.35
C VAL A 19 3.56 6.77 -5.07
N ALA A 20 3.58 5.79 -4.17
CA ALA A 20 4.74 4.94 -3.91
C ALA A 20 4.34 3.48 -4.13
N GLN A 21 5.07 2.77 -5.00
CA GLN A 21 4.80 1.38 -5.34
C GLN A 21 6.03 0.52 -5.03
N ALA A 22 5.84 -0.55 -4.25
CA ALA A 22 6.87 -1.57 -4.06
C ALA A 22 7.07 -2.37 -5.35
N LEU A 23 8.32 -2.59 -5.76
CA LEU A 23 8.62 -3.31 -7.00
C LEU A 23 8.64 -4.83 -6.80
N GLU A 24 8.82 -5.29 -5.57
CA GLU A 24 8.93 -6.71 -5.23
C GLU A 24 7.58 -7.37 -4.89
N VAL A 25 6.55 -6.59 -4.59
CA VAL A 25 5.20 -7.07 -4.20
C VAL A 25 4.12 -6.15 -4.74
N ASP A 26 2.91 -6.68 -4.93
CA ASP A 26 1.75 -5.92 -5.41
C ASP A 26 1.12 -5.09 -4.28
N VAL A 27 1.90 -4.10 -3.79
CA VAL A 27 1.51 -3.15 -2.75
C VAL A 27 1.92 -1.76 -3.20
N ALA A 28 0.97 -0.84 -3.13
CA ALA A 28 1.19 0.57 -3.35
C ALA A 28 0.47 1.38 -2.28
N SER A 29 0.90 2.61 -2.10
CA SER A 29 0.30 3.62 -1.24
C SER A 29 0.33 4.98 -1.94
N GLN A 30 -0.40 5.93 -1.36
CA GLN A 30 -0.37 7.32 -1.80
C GLN A 30 -0.28 8.28 -0.61
N GLY A 31 0.17 9.51 -0.85
CA GLY A 31 0.26 10.56 0.16
C GLY A 31 0.30 11.97 -0.45
N GLU A 32 0.04 12.99 0.37
CA GLU A 32 0.08 14.40 -0.07
C GLU A 32 1.52 14.89 -0.36
N SER A 33 2.53 14.13 0.07
CA SER A 33 3.94 14.30 -0.27
C SER A 33 4.61 12.96 -0.58
N ALA A 34 5.79 13.00 -1.20
CA ALA A 34 6.60 11.79 -1.46
C ALA A 34 6.95 11.05 -0.16
N GLU A 35 7.29 11.79 0.91
CA GLU A 35 7.58 11.22 2.24
C GLU A 35 6.35 10.53 2.82
N HIS A 36 5.18 11.18 2.80
CA HIS A 36 3.94 10.56 3.28
C HIS A 36 3.55 9.31 2.48
N ALA A 37 3.76 9.31 1.17
CA ALA A 37 3.52 8.12 0.35
C ALA A 37 4.44 6.95 0.78
N LEU A 38 5.73 7.22 1.01
CA LEU A 38 6.69 6.22 1.47
C LEU A 38 6.39 5.71 2.89
N ASP A 39 6.01 6.59 3.81
CA ASP A 39 5.62 6.21 5.17
C ASP A 39 4.40 5.29 5.15
N ASN A 40 3.37 5.66 4.37
CA ASN A 40 2.19 4.83 4.16
C ASN A 40 2.54 3.49 3.49
N LEU A 41 3.52 3.46 2.58
CA LEU A 41 3.98 2.22 1.93
C LEU A 41 4.61 1.29 2.97
N GLY A 42 5.40 1.84 3.90
CA GLY A 42 6.02 1.09 4.98
C GLY A 42 4.99 0.40 5.87
N GLU A 43 3.93 1.11 6.26
CA GLU A 43 2.82 0.54 7.03
C GLU A 43 2.07 -0.55 6.24
N ALA A 44 1.76 -0.28 4.97
CA ALA A 44 1.08 -1.24 4.11
C ALA A 44 1.89 -2.53 3.93
N LEU A 45 3.21 -2.44 3.74
CA LEU A 45 4.11 -3.59 3.66
C LEU A 45 4.15 -4.36 4.99
N ALA A 46 4.24 -3.67 6.13
CA ALA A 46 4.22 -4.32 7.44
C ALA A 46 2.91 -5.12 7.66
N LEU A 47 1.78 -4.57 7.23
CA LEU A 47 0.49 -5.26 7.28
C LEU A 47 0.41 -6.41 6.28
N HIS A 48 0.91 -6.26 5.06
CA HIS A 48 0.89 -7.30 4.02
C HIS A 48 1.57 -8.60 4.47
N PHE A 49 2.67 -8.51 5.23
CA PHE A 49 3.39 -9.67 5.77
C PHE A 49 2.91 -10.12 7.15
N THR A 50 1.83 -9.54 7.67
CA THR A 50 1.22 -9.92 8.94
C THR A 50 -0.10 -10.65 8.67
N ASP A 51 -0.29 -11.81 9.31
CA ASP A 51 -1.59 -12.49 9.24
C ASP A 51 -2.70 -11.58 9.78
N PRO A 52 -3.81 -11.38 9.04
CA PRO A 52 -4.92 -10.57 9.51
C PRO A 52 -5.53 -11.21 10.76
N ARG A 53 -5.55 -10.46 11.86
CA ARG A 53 -6.12 -10.88 13.15
C ARG A 53 -7.24 -9.93 13.56
N PRO A 54 -8.41 -10.00 12.90
CA PRO A 54 -9.55 -9.17 13.28
C PRO A 54 -10.04 -9.58 14.68
N THR A 55 -10.34 -8.60 15.52
CA THR A 55 -10.86 -8.81 16.89
C THR A 55 -12.39 -8.94 16.93
N ALA A 56 -13.05 -8.70 15.79
CA ALA A 56 -14.47 -8.85 15.56
C ALA A 56 -14.70 -9.50 14.18
N ALA A 57 -15.92 -9.96 13.90
CA ALA A 57 -16.26 -10.47 12.57
C ALA A 57 -16.15 -9.33 11.54
N PRO A 58 -15.40 -9.50 10.44
CA PRO A 58 -15.30 -8.47 9.41
C PRO A 58 -16.61 -8.37 8.63
N GLU A 59 -16.99 -7.14 8.28
CA GLU A 59 -18.05 -6.92 7.30
C GLU A 59 -17.49 -7.10 5.89
N ILE A 60 -18.18 -7.90 5.08
CA ILE A 60 -17.77 -8.18 3.70
C ILE A 60 -18.65 -7.36 2.76
N HIS A 61 -18.01 -6.49 1.98
CA HIS A 61 -18.67 -5.61 1.01
C HIS A 61 -18.19 -5.96 -0.39
N SER A 62 -19.10 -5.98 -1.37
CA SER A 62 -18.76 -6.05 -2.79
C SER A 62 -18.69 -4.64 -3.36
N ILE A 63 -17.68 -4.37 -4.17
CA ILE A 63 -17.53 -3.09 -4.87
C ILE A 63 -17.50 -3.32 -6.38
N GLU A 64 -18.22 -2.49 -7.12
CA GLU A 64 -18.14 -2.45 -8.57
C GLU A 64 -17.23 -1.30 -8.98
N VAL A 65 -16.25 -1.60 -9.83
CA VAL A 65 -15.26 -0.63 -10.32
C VAL A 65 -15.14 -0.73 -11.83
N GLU A 66 -15.10 0.41 -12.50
CA GLU A 66 -14.79 0.49 -13.92
C GLU A 66 -13.27 0.38 -14.09
N VAL A 67 -12.82 -0.66 -14.78
CA VAL A 67 -11.39 -0.88 -15.04
C VAL A 67 -11.05 -0.26 -16.39
N GLY A 68 -10.28 0.82 -16.38
CA GLY A 68 -9.69 1.40 -17.58
C GLY A 68 -8.62 0.48 -18.16
N ALA A 69 -8.49 0.45 -19.49
CA ALA A 69 -7.37 -0.20 -20.14
C ALA A 69 -6.10 0.68 -20.00
N ALA A 70 -4.97 0.03 -19.73
CA ALA A 70 -3.64 0.66 -19.74
C ALA A 70 -3.20 1.04 -21.16
#